data_AF-A0A258FSB6-F1
#
_entry.id   AF-A0A258FSB6-F1
#
_cell.length_a   1.000
_cell.length_b   1.000
_cell.length_c   1.000
_cell.angle_alpha   90.00
_cell.angle_beta   90.00
_cell.angle_gamma   90.00
#
_symmetry.space_group_name_H-M   'P 1'
#
loop_
_entity.id
_entity.type
_entity.pdbx_description
1 polymer ?
#
loop_
_entity_poly.entity_id
_entity_poly.type
_entity_poly.pdbx_seq_one_letter_code
_entity_poly.pdbx_strand_id
1 'polypeptide(L)'
;MQAIQTRFGGNIRRIGLAAGAAMLVAGCADLGRVMAVNPQPVDPNSAVAEQVRAASRADVKTPRFRDVPPLPKNVRPARAFKTAVTESGRAGDQLTTYIAANPPSLAVDPAQTEAFAAAERARIPADQRGVAPAPAGSEEFAARLRELATPPPPPK
;
A
#
# COMPACT_ATOMS: atom_id res chain seq x y z
N MET A 1 -40.68 -53.46 57.83
CA MET A 1 -40.60 -52.76 56.52
C MET A 1 -40.10 -51.35 56.78
N GLN A 2 -38.79 -51.09 56.58
CA GLN A 2 -38.18 -49.76 56.70
C GLN A 2 -37.79 -49.28 55.30
N ALA A 3 -38.25 -48.08 54.93
CA ALA A 3 -37.92 -47.42 53.68
C ALA A 3 -36.69 -46.53 53.87
N ILE A 4 -35.68 -46.73 53.02
CA ILE A 4 -34.50 -45.89 52.87
C ILE A 4 -34.92 -44.62 52.12
N GLN A 5 -34.83 -43.45 52.78
CA GLN A 5 -34.99 -42.16 52.12
C GLN A 5 -33.62 -41.59 51.71
N THR A 6 -33.47 -41.34 50.41
CA THR A 6 -32.31 -40.70 49.78
C THR A 6 -32.36 -39.18 49.98
N ARG A 7 -31.34 -38.63 50.67
CA ARG A 7 -31.09 -37.17 50.75
C ARG A 7 -30.03 -36.75 49.73
N PHE A 8 -30.43 -36.50 48.49
CA PHE A 8 -29.59 -35.81 47.49
C PHE A 8 -30.39 -34.66 46.89
N GLY A 9 -30.13 -33.42 47.33
CA GLY A 9 -30.84 -32.27 46.75
C GLY A 9 -30.32 -30.87 47.11
N GLY A 10 -29.49 -30.71 48.15
CA GLY A 10 -29.09 -29.39 48.63
C GLY A 10 -27.85 -28.77 48.00
N ASN A 11 -26.86 -29.59 47.58
CA ASN A 11 -25.49 -29.11 47.41
C ASN A 11 -25.08 -28.78 45.96
N ILE A 12 -25.84 -29.20 44.95
CA ILE A 12 -25.48 -28.98 43.53
C ILE A 12 -25.74 -27.54 43.08
N ARG A 13 -26.74 -26.86 43.67
CA ARG A 13 -27.11 -25.49 43.29
C ARG A 13 -26.11 -24.40 43.70
N ARG A 14 -25.32 -24.64 44.75
CA ARG A 14 -24.36 -23.65 45.25
C ARG A 14 -23.01 -23.68 44.50
N ILE A 15 -22.65 -24.82 43.93
CA ILE A 15 -21.39 -24.97 43.19
C ILE A 15 -21.51 -24.39 41.76
N GLY A 16 -22.69 -24.49 41.13
CA GLY A 16 -22.90 -23.93 39.79
C GLY A 16 -22.83 -22.39 39.72
N LEU A 17 -23.26 -21.68 40.78
CA LEU A 17 -23.28 -20.22 40.78
C LEU A 17 -21.87 -19.60 40.96
N ALA A 18 -20.99 -20.26 41.72
CA ALA A 18 -19.62 -19.79 41.94
C ALA A 18 -18.71 -20.00 40.72
N ALA A 19 -18.91 -21.09 39.97
CA ALA A 19 -18.13 -21.37 38.76
C ALA A 19 -18.45 -20.42 37.59
N GLY A 20 -19.72 -20.00 37.46
CA GLY A 20 -20.13 -19.04 36.42
C GLY A 20 -19.58 -17.64 36.60
N ALA A 21 -19.47 -17.17 37.85
CA ALA A 21 -18.94 -15.84 38.15
C ALA A 21 -17.45 -15.70 37.81
N ALA A 22 -16.63 -16.75 38.06
CA ALA A 22 -15.20 -16.71 37.78
C ALA A 22 -14.86 -16.65 36.27
N MET A 23 -15.67 -17.27 35.40
CA MET A 23 -15.47 -17.19 33.95
C MET A 23 -15.82 -15.82 33.36
N LEU A 24 -16.75 -15.08 33.96
CA LEU A 24 -17.12 -13.74 33.50
C LEU A 24 -16.05 -12.68 33.82
N VAL A 25 -15.27 -12.84 34.90
CA VAL A 25 -14.18 -11.89 35.22
C VAL A 25 -12.89 -12.20 34.45
N ALA A 26 -12.64 -13.46 34.10
CA ALA A 26 -11.48 -13.86 33.30
C ALA A 26 -11.52 -13.30 31.87
N GLY A 27 -12.72 -13.11 31.29
CA GLY A 27 -12.87 -12.50 29.96
C GLY A 27 -12.56 -11.00 29.90
N CYS A 28 -12.61 -10.29 31.04
CA CYS A 28 -12.31 -8.86 31.09
C CYS A 28 -10.81 -8.53 31.12
N ALA A 29 -9.95 -9.49 31.49
CA ALA A 29 -8.49 -9.29 31.45
C ALA A 29 -7.92 -9.29 30.03
N ASP A 30 -8.60 -9.95 29.08
CA ASP A 30 -8.14 -10.08 27.69
C ASP A 30 -8.65 -8.94 26.78
N LEU A 31 -9.68 -8.19 27.21
CA LEU A 31 -10.13 -6.98 26.52
C LEU A 31 -9.04 -5.89 26.46
N GLY A 32 -8.12 -5.84 27.42
CA GLY A 32 -6.95 -4.95 27.36
C GLY A 32 -5.89 -5.34 26.32
N ARG A 33 -5.87 -6.61 25.89
CA ARG A 33 -5.00 -7.13 24.81
C ARG A 33 -5.65 -6.99 23.45
N VAL A 34 -6.96 -7.25 23.35
CA VAL A 34 -7.72 -7.23 22.09
C VAL A 34 -8.13 -5.80 21.71
N MET A 35 -8.52 -4.97 22.68
CA MET A 35 -8.64 -3.53 22.49
C MET A 35 -7.29 -2.92 22.83
N ALA A 36 -6.36 -2.92 21.87
CA ALA A 36 -5.10 -2.20 21.97
C ALA A 36 -5.35 -0.68 22.00
N VAL A 37 -5.91 -0.20 23.11
CA VAL A 37 -5.96 1.22 23.49
C VAL A 37 -4.60 1.63 24.08
N ASN A 38 -3.74 0.65 24.39
CA ASN A 38 -2.35 0.91 24.73
C ASN A 38 -1.52 0.95 23.44
N PRO A 39 -0.88 2.08 23.09
CA PRO A 39 -0.02 2.15 21.92
C PRO A 39 1.08 1.11 22.06
N GLN A 40 1.28 0.29 21.02
CA GLN A 40 2.38 -0.68 20.98
C GLN A 40 3.69 0.07 21.24
N PRO A 41 4.57 -0.44 22.11
CA PRO A 41 5.83 0.22 22.41
C PRO A 41 6.66 0.38 21.14
N VAL A 42 7.13 1.60 20.89
CA VAL A 42 7.97 1.92 19.73
C VAL A 42 9.30 1.18 19.84
N ASP A 43 9.63 0.36 18.83
CA ASP A 43 10.90 -0.37 18.76
C ASP A 43 12.07 0.62 18.89
N PRO A 44 12.94 0.48 19.92
CA PRO A 44 14.07 1.38 20.12
C PRO A 44 15.13 1.32 19.02
N ASN A 45 15.19 0.25 18.23
CA ASN A 45 16.16 0.10 17.15
C ASN A 45 15.70 0.73 15.83
N SER A 46 14.49 1.26 15.78
CA SER A 46 13.97 1.93 14.60
C SER A 46 14.63 3.30 14.40
N ALA A 47 15.07 3.60 13.18
CA ALA A 47 15.63 4.91 12.82
C ALA A 47 14.65 6.08 13.07
N VAL A 48 13.35 5.81 13.17
CA VAL A 48 12.30 6.81 13.45
C VAL A 48 11.81 6.77 14.91
N ALA A 49 12.41 5.96 15.78
CA ALA A 49 11.91 5.74 17.14
C ALA A 49 11.76 7.05 17.94
N GLU A 50 12.77 7.92 17.88
CA GLU A 50 12.73 9.23 18.54
C GLU A 50 11.65 10.15 17.98
N GLN A 51 11.46 10.16 16.66
CA GLN A 51 10.44 10.98 16.00
C GLN A 51 9.04 10.53 16.40
N VAL A 52 8.79 9.22 16.44
CA VAL A 52 7.50 8.66 16.86
C VAL A 52 7.23 8.97 18.33
N ARG A 53 8.23 8.86 19.22
CA ARG A 53 8.09 9.21 20.64
C ARG A 53 7.89 10.72 20.87
N ALA A 54 8.48 11.56 20.02
CA ALA A 54 8.28 13.00 20.06
C ALA A 54 6.86 13.35 19.58
N ALA A 55 6.43 12.79 18.45
CA ALA A 55 5.10 12.99 17.90
C ALA A 55 3.98 12.47 18.82
N SER A 56 4.19 11.33 19.49
CA SER A 56 3.19 10.76 20.41
C SER A 56 2.98 11.60 21.68
N ARG A 57 3.97 12.43 22.05
CA ARG A 57 3.93 13.32 23.21
C ARG A 57 3.59 14.77 22.83
N ALA A 58 3.55 15.08 21.54
CA ALA A 58 3.20 16.40 21.07
C ALA A 58 1.72 16.66 21.36
N ASP A 59 1.44 17.78 22.03
CA ASP A 59 0.07 18.29 22.17
C ASP A 59 -0.35 18.93 20.83
N VAL A 60 -0.74 18.09 19.89
CA VAL A 60 -1.25 18.52 18.59
C VAL A 60 -2.72 18.84 18.70
N LYS A 61 -3.12 20.00 18.15
CA LYS A 61 -4.53 20.40 18.07
C LYS A 61 -5.34 19.31 17.35
N THR A 62 -6.21 18.62 18.08
CA THR A 62 -7.09 17.59 17.51
C THR A 62 -7.96 18.21 16.41
N PRO A 63 -7.85 17.74 15.15
CA PRO A 63 -8.70 18.24 14.08
C PRO A 63 -10.15 17.91 14.40
N ARG A 64 -11.02 18.91 14.28
CA ARG A 64 -12.46 18.72 14.45
C ARG A 64 -13.09 18.51 13.09
N PHE A 65 -14.28 17.89 13.05
CA PHE A 65 -15.05 17.75 11.81
C PHE A 65 -15.32 19.09 11.11
N ARG A 66 -15.43 20.19 11.87
CA ARG A 66 -15.56 21.55 11.31
C ARG A 66 -14.28 22.11 10.66
N ASP A 67 -13.12 21.52 10.97
CA ASP A 67 -11.82 21.91 10.42
C ASP A 67 -11.57 21.19 9.07
N VAL A 68 -12.47 20.28 8.67
CA VAL A 68 -12.44 19.65 7.35
C VAL A 68 -12.76 20.73 6.30
N PRO A 69 -11.89 20.95 5.31
CA PRO A 69 -12.16 21.89 4.24
C PRO A 69 -13.46 21.54 3.52
N PRO A 70 -14.21 22.53 3.03
CA PRO A 70 -15.39 22.26 2.21
C PRO A 70 -14.99 21.47 0.96
N LEU A 71 -15.92 20.66 0.45
CA LEU A 71 -15.70 19.87 -0.74
C LEU A 71 -15.26 20.78 -1.90
N PRO A 72 -14.21 20.41 -2.66
CA PRO A 72 -13.83 21.19 -3.83
C PRO A 72 -15.02 21.37 -4.77
N LYS A 73 -15.26 22.59 -5.25
CA LYS A 73 -16.37 22.87 -6.17
C LYS A 73 -16.11 22.33 -7.59
N ASN A 74 -14.84 22.08 -7.91
CA ASN A 74 -14.38 21.65 -9.23
C ASN A 74 -14.19 20.12 -9.30
N VAL A 75 -15.09 19.36 -8.66
CA VAL A 75 -15.09 17.90 -8.79
C VAL A 75 -15.80 17.51 -10.08
N ARG A 76 -15.17 16.59 -10.82
CA ARG A 76 -15.75 16.02 -12.05
C ARG A 76 -17.12 15.41 -11.75
N PRO A 77 -18.17 15.71 -12.52
CA PRO A 77 -19.49 15.13 -12.29
C PRO A 77 -19.47 13.63 -12.60
N ALA A 78 -20.29 12.86 -11.88
CA ALA A 78 -20.33 11.39 -11.98
C ALA A 78 -20.54 10.88 -13.42
N ARG A 79 -21.37 11.59 -14.22
CA ARG A 79 -21.60 11.26 -15.63
C ARG A 79 -20.32 11.37 -16.46
N ALA A 80 -19.55 12.45 -16.29
CA ALA A 80 -18.29 12.63 -17.00
C ALA A 80 -17.23 11.59 -16.57
N PHE A 81 -17.24 11.15 -15.32
CA PHE A 81 -16.40 10.05 -14.88
C PHE A 81 -16.77 8.74 -15.59
N LYS A 82 -18.07 8.40 -15.64
CA LYS A 82 -18.56 7.21 -16.35
C LYS A 82 -18.13 7.23 -17.82
N THR A 83 -18.33 8.36 -18.51
CA THR A 83 -17.91 8.51 -19.91
C THR A 83 -16.41 8.26 -20.09
N ALA A 84 -15.56 8.85 -19.25
CA ALA A 84 -14.11 8.66 -19.33
C ALA A 84 -13.69 7.20 -19.12
N VAL A 85 -14.34 6.49 -18.19
CA VAL A 85 -14.07 5.06 -17.95
C VAL A 85 -14.49 4.22 -19.16
N THR A 86 -15.68 4.47 -19.72
CA THR A 86 -16.14 3.74 -20.91
C THR A 86 -15.26 3.98 -22.13
N GLU A 87 -14.78 5.21 -22.31
CA GLU A 87 -13.86 5.57 -23.39
C GLU A 87 -12.50 4.89 -23.23
N SER A 88 -11.96 4.85 -22.01
CA SER A 88 -10.71 4.16 -21.70
C SER A 88 -10.82 2.66 -21.96
N GLY A 89 -11.94 2.03 -21.58
CA GLY A 89 -12.21 0.63 -21.87
C GLY A 89 -12.23 0.35 -23.38
N ARG A 90 -12.97 1.16 -24.14
CA ARG A 90 -13.03 1.04 -25.61
C ARG A 90 -11.66 1.19 -26.27
N ALA A 91 -10.84 2.13 -25.80
CA ALA A 91 -9.48 2.30 -26.29
C ALA A 91 -8.60 1.08 -25.98
N GLY A 92 -8.75 0.48 -24.80
CA GLY A 92 -8.09 -0.78 -24.43
C GLY A 92 -8.49 -1.95 -25.32
N ASP A 93 -9.78 -2.09 -25.64
CA ASP A 93 -10.30 -3.12 -26.54
C ASP A 93 -9.75 -2.94 -27.97
N GLN A 94 -9.70 -1.69 -28.43
CA GLN A 94 -9.11 -1.33 -29.73
C GLN A 94 -7.62 -1.65 -29.77
N LEU A 95 -6.87 -1.33 -28.72
CA LEU A 95 -5.45 -1.65 -28.62
C LEU A 95 -5.23 -3.17 -28.60
N THR A 96 -6.03 -3.91 -27.84
CA THR A 96 -5.95 -5.38 -27.79
C THR A 96 -6.20 -5.99 -29.16
N THR A 97 -7.23 -5.52 -29.87
CA THR A 97 -7.53 -5.95 -31.24
C THR A 97 -6.40 -5.62 -32.20
N TYR A 98 -5.83 -4.40 -32.09
CA TYR A 98 -4.70 -3.98 -32.90
C TYR A 98 -3.46 -4.85 -32.67
N ILE A 99 -3.11 -5.14 -31.42
CA ILE A 99 -1.98 -6.01 -31.06
C ILE A 99 -2.19 -7.43 -31.57
N ALA A 100 -3.42 -7.96 -31.50
CA ALA A 100 -3.72 -9.29 -32.03
C ALA A 100 -3.54 -9.36 -33.57
N ALA A 101 -3.94 -8.30 -34.28
CA ALA A 101 -3.75 -8.18 -35.73
C ALA A 101 -2.30 -7.82 -36.12
N ASN A 102 -1.56 -7.18 -35.22
CA ASN A 102 -0.19 -6.72 -35.41
C ASN A 102 0.66 -7.21 -34.23
N PRO A 103 0.90 -8.53 -34.12
CA PRO A 103 1.70 -9.05 -33.03
C PRO A 103 3.05 -8.35 -33.03
N PRO A 104 3.54 -7.87 -31.87
CA PRO A 104 4.81 -7.17 -31.81
C PRO A 104 5.90 -8.05 -32.42
N SER A 105 6.77 -7.46 -33.23
CA SER A 105 7.91 -8.16 -33.84
C SER A 105 8.91 -8.72 -32.80
N LEU A 106 8.74 -8.39 -31.53
CA LEU A 106 9.47 -8.98 -30.40
C LEU A 106 8.90 -10.36 -29.96
N ALA A 107 7.73 -10.76 -30.45
CA ALA A 107 7.22 -12.13 -30.35
C ALA A 107 7.83 -13.05 -31.42
N VAL A 108 8.82 -12.56 -32.15
CA VAL A 108 9.46 -13.29 -33.24
C VAL A 108 10.66 -14.00 -32.63
N ASP A 109 10.58 -15.33 -32.65
CA ASP A 109 11.67 -16.30 -32.53
C ASP A 109 12.97 -15.74 -31.92
N PRO A 110 13.42 -16.20 -30.73
CA PRO A 110 14.67 -15.78 -30.12
C PRO A 110 15.86 -15.73 -31.10
N ALA A 111 15.90 -16.60 -32.11
CA ALA A 111 16.91 -16.58 -33.17
C ALA A 111 16.88 -15.30 -34.03
N GLN A 112 15.70 -14.75 -34.33
CA GLN A 112 15.54 -13.51 -35.08
C GLN A 112 15.86 -12.29 -34.24
N THR A 113 15.56 -12.33 -32.94
CA THR A 113 15.98 -11.27 -32.00
C THR A 113 17.50 -11.18 -31.92
N GLU A 114 18.19 -12.32 -31.80
CA GLU A 114 19.66 -12.35 -31.82
C GLU A 114 20.24 -11.97 -33.18
N ALA A 115 19.61 -12.36 -34.29
CA ALA A 115 20.04 -11.97 -35.62
C ALA A 115 19.95 -10.43 -35.82
N PHE A 116 18.87 -9.80 -35.37
CA PHE A 116 18.72 -8.35 -35.39
C PHE A 116 19.76 -7.66 -34.49
N ALA A 117 19.93 -8.15 -33.26
CA ALA A 117 20.92 -7.60 -32.33
C ALA A 117 22.36 -7.76 -32.87
N ALA A 118 22.68 -8.88 -33.50
CA ALA A 118 23.97 -9.11 -34.15
C ALA A 118 24.19 -8.18 -35.35
N ALA A 119 23.17 -7.98 -36.19
CA ALA A 119 23.22 -7.04 -37.31
C ALA A 119 23.46 -5.60 -36.83
N GLU A 120 22.79 -5.18 -35.76
CA GLU A 120 22.95 -3.84 -35.23
C GLU A 120 24.31 -3.64 -34.55
N ARG A 121 24.82 -4.64 -33.81
CA ARG A 121 26.20 -4.64 -33.30
C ARG A 121 27.23 -4.58 -34.43
N ALA A 122 26.95 -5.22 -35.57
CA ALA A 122 27.82 -5.18 -36.75
C ALA A 122 27.80 -3.82 -37.46
N ARG A 123 26.73 -3.04 -37.35
CA ARG A 123 26.65 -1.67 -37.89
C ARG A 123 27.43 -0.64 -37.07
N ILE A 124 27.66 -0.90 -35.79
CA ILE A 124 28.49 -0.04 -34.95
C ILE A 124 29.94 -0.11 -35.48
N PRO A 125 30.60 1.02 -35.78
CA PRO A 125 32.01 1.06 -36.15
C PRO A 125 32.88 0.40 -35.08
N ALA A 126 33.95 -0.31 -35.47
CA ALA A 126 34.76 -1.11 -34.55
C ALA A 126 35.40 -0.30 -33.42
N ASP A 127 35.68 0.98 -33.67
CA ASP A 127 36.16 1.99 -32.72
C ASP A 127 35.14 2.35 -31.62
N GLN A 128 33.86 2.05 -31.84
CA GLN A 128 32.76 2.36 -30.93
C GLN A 128 32.22 1.11 -30.19
N ARG A 129 32.60 -0.09 -30.63
CA ARG A 129 32.23 -1.38 -30.01
C ARG A 129 33.03 -1.61 -28.72
N GLY A 130 32.64 -0.97 -27.63
CA GLY A 130 33.31 -1.13 -26.33
C GLY A 130 33.52 0.16 -25.56
N VAL A 131 33.05 1.29 -26.09
CA VAL A 131 32.93 2.51 -25.30
C VAL A 131 31.84 2.24 -24.26
N ALA A 132 32.24 1.84 -23.06
CA ALA A 132 31.38 1.94 -21.89
C ALA A 132 30.88 3.39 -21.85
N PRO A 133 29.58 3.64 -21.59
CA PRO A 133 29.09 5.01 -21.49
C PRO A 133 29.98 5.72 -20.46
N ALA A 134 30.76 6.69 -20.93
CA ALA A 134 31.65 7.41 -20.04
C ALA A 134 30.77 8.06 -18.97
N PRO A 135 31.08 7.89 -17.66
CA PRO A 135 30.34 8.58 -16.59
C PRO A 135 30.41 10.11 -16.74
N ALA A 136 31.29 10.63 -17.62
CA ALA A 136 31.42 12.02 -17.98
C ALA A 136 30.14 12.66 -18.58
N GLY A 137 29.17 11.89 -19.08
CA GLY A 137 27.94 12.45 -19.66
C GLY A 137 26.79 12.67 -18.67
N SER A 138 26.85 12.06 -17.48
CA SER A 138 25.72 12.09 -16.54
C SER A 138 25.48 13.45 -15.90
N GLU A 139 26.55 14.21 -15.61
CA GLU A 139 26.40 15.56 -15.04
C GLU A 139 25.94 16.58 -16.07
N GLU A 140 26.45 16.53 -17.30
CA GLU A 140 25.98 17.39 -18.40
C GLU A 140 24.51 17.11 -18.74
N PHE A 141 24.12 15.83 -18.79
CA PHE A 141 22.73 15.43 -18.99
C PHE A 141 21.83 15.91 -17.84
N ALA A 142 22.27 15.74 -16.58
CA ALA A 142 21.54 16.24 -15.43
C ALA A 142 21.46 17.78 -15.40
N ALA A 143 22.51 18.49 -15.82
CA ALA A 143 22.49 19.95 -15.94
C ALA A 143 21.46 20.40 -16.99
N ARG A 144 21.42 19.76 -18.15
CA ARG A 144 20.45 20.05 -19.22
C ARG A 144 19.01 19.83 -18.76
N LEU A 145 18.76 18.79 -17.95
CA LEU A 145 17.43 18.53 -17.38
C LEU A 145 17.02 19.59 -16.35
N ARG A 146 17.97 20.11 -15.56
CA ARG A 146 17.70 21.19 -14.61
C ARG A 146 17.38 22.51 -15.32
N GLU A 147 18.07 22.83 -16.42
CA GLU A 147 17.76 24.01 -17.24
C GLU A 147 16.37 23.96 -17.87
N LEU A 148 15.90 22.77 -18.26
CA LEU A 148 14.58 22.57 -18.84
C LEU A 148 13.45 22.50 -17.79
N ALA A 149 13.79 22.38 -16.50
CA ALA A 149 12.81 22.29 -15.44
C ALA A 149 12.31 23.68 -15.03
N THR A 150 11.03 23.96 -15.26
CA THR A 150 10.39 25.18 -14.76
C THR A 150 10.38 25.18 -13.22
N PRO A 151 10.90 26.21 -12.54
CA PRO A 151 10.96 26.23 -11.08
C PRO A 151 9.55 26.25 -10.46
N PRO A 152 9.38 25.63 -9.28
CA PRO A 152 8.08 25.58 -8.61
C PRO A 152 7.62 27.00 -8.21
N PRO A 153 6.31 27.28 -8.27
CA PRO A 153 5.80 28.57 -7.84
C PRO A 153 6.10 28.81 -6.34
N PRO A 154 6.39 30.06 -5.94
CA PRO A 154 6.70 30.37 -4.55
C PRO A 154 5.52 30.03 -3.62
N PRO A 155 5.80 29.64 -2.37
CA PRO A 155 4.77 29.38 -1.38
C PRO A 155 3.94 30.65 -1.13
N LYS A 156 2.62 30.47 -0.98
CA LYS A 156 1.68 31.52 -0.56
C LYS A 156 1.68 31.66 0.95
#